data_AF-A0A645FY95-F1
#
_entry.id   AF-A0A645FY95-F1
#
_cell.length_a   1.000
_cell.length_b   1.000
_cell.length_c   1.000
_cell.angle_alpha   90.00
_cell.angle_beta   90.00
_cell.angle_gamma   90.00
#
_symmetry.space_group_name_H-M   'P 1'
#
loop_
_entity.id
_entity.type
_entity.pdbx_description
1 polymer ?
#
loop_
_entity_poly.entity_id
_entity_poly.type
_entity_poly.pdbx_seq_one_letter_code
_entity_poly.pdbx_strand_id
1 'polypeptide(L)'
;MAEGAGATAAAAALFNKVDIEGKKTVALLSGGNIDVNYLAQIIDLGLIKTGRRCTISFRLTDKPGNLKRVIDTLSESGANIITVEHDRLSNEVLKHRCSVTIVMETLNQAHKESLVQKLIADGYEVEVRKGELIATDLDE
;
A
#
# COMPACT_ATOMS: atom_id res chain seq x y z
N MET A 1 20.40 7.12 -9.55
CA MET A 1 19.39 6.05 -9.44
C MET A 1 19.73 4.98 -10.46
N ALA A 2 19.47 3.70 -10.17
CA ALA A 2 19.75 2.60 -11.09
C ALA A 2 18.47 1.83 -11.43
N GLU A 3 18.32 1.43 -12.69
CA GLU A 3 17.22 0.55 -13.12
C GLU A 3 17.45 -0.88 -12.65
N GLY A 4 16.43 -1.75 -12.81
CA GLY A 4 16.51 -3.16 -12.40
C GLY A 4 17.77 -3.86 -12.93
N ALA A 5 18.05 -3.76 -14.25
CA ALA A 5 19.23 -4.33 -14.86
C ALA A 5 20.53 -3.74 -14.27
N GLY A 6 20.60 -2.41 -14.13
CA GLY A 6 21.75 -1.70 -13.56
C GLY A 6 21.99 -1.99 -12.07
N ALA A 7 20.97 -2.41 -11.32
CA ALA A 7 21.05 -2.76 -9.91
C ALA A 7 21.28 -4.26 -9.65
N THR A 8 21.32 -5.11 -10.70
CA THR A 8 21.38 -6.57 -10.58
C THR A 8 22.57 -7.05 -9.75
N ALA A 9 23.76 -6.49 -9.97
CA ALA A 9 24.96 -6.87 -9.23
C ALA A 9 24.83 -6.58 -7.72
N ALA A 10 24.25 -5.43 -7.37
CA ALA A 10 23.99 -5.07 -5.98
C ALA A 10 22.91 -5.95 -5.36
N ALA A 11 21.83 -6.25 -6.09
CA ALA A 11 20.78 -7.16 -5.64
C ALA A 11 21.32 -8.59 -5.40
N ALA A 12 22.15 -9.11 -6.31
CA ALA A 12 22.76 -10.42 -6.16
C ALA A 12 23.63 -10.51 -4.89
N ALA A 13 24.39 -9.45 -4.58
CA ALA A 13 25.16 -9.36 -3.35
C ALA A 13 24.27 -9.28 -2.11
N LEU A 14 23.25 -8.40 -2.09
CA LEU A 14 22.34 -8.22 -0.95
C LEU A 14 21.53 -9.47 -0.61
N PHE A 15 21.16 -10.26 -1.61
CA PHE A 15 20.33 -11.47 -1.45
C PHE A 15 21.15 -12.77 -1.50
N ASN A 16 22.46 -12.70 -1.26
CA ASN A 16 23.38 -13.86 -1.18
C ASN A 16 23.26 -14.80 -2.39
N LYS A 17 23.15 -14.25 -3.61
CA LYS A 17 23.06 -15.02 -4.86
C LYS A 17 24.42 -15.27 -5.51
N VAL A 18 25.48 -14.67 -4.97
CA VAL A 18 26.88 -14.83 -5.40
C VAL A 18 27.77 -14.98 -4.16
N ASP A 19 28.80 -15.82 -4.25
CA ASP A 19 29.74 -16.02 -3.15
C ASP A 19 30.81 -14.91 -3.13
N ILE A 20 30.68 -14.01 -2.15
CA ILE A 20 31.55 -12.83 -1.99
C ILE A 20 32.18 -12.72 -0.60
N GLU A 21 31.99 -13.72 0.26
CA GLU A 21 32.50 -13.70 1.63
C GLU A 21 34.04 -13.73 1.65
N GLY A 22 34.64 -12.85 2.46
CA GLY A 22 36.10 -12.72 2.55
C GLY A 22 36.78 -12.13 1.30
N LYS A 23 36.02 -11.72 0.28
CA LYS A 23 36.54 -11.16 -0.98
C LYS A 23 36.43 -9.63 -0.98
N LYS A 24 37.38 -8.97 -1.63
CA LYS A 24 37.27 -7.53 -1.94
C LYS A 24 36.42 -7.36 -3.20
N THR A 25 35.12 -7.18 -3.01
CA THR A 25 34.14 -7.13 -4.10
C THR A 25 33.53 -5.73 -4.22
N VAL A 26 33.24 -5.31 -5.46
CA VAL A 26 32.49 -4.07 -5.76
C VAL A 26 31.28 -4.44 -6.61
N ALA A 27 30.10 -3.91 -6.25
CA ALA A 27 28.91 -4.00 -7.08
C ALA A 27 28.85 -2.80 -8.03
N LEU A 28 28.95 -3.03 -9.34
CA LEU A 28 28.82 -1.98 -10.34
C LEU A 28 27.34 -1.64 -10.56
N LEU A 29 26.99 -0.35 -10.47
CA LEU A 29 25.69 0.18 -10.86
C LEU A 29 25.79 0.76 -12.27
N SER A 30 25.39 -0.01 -13.27
CA SER A 30 25.77 0.24 -14.67
C SER A 30 24.80 1.09 -15.49
N GLY A 31 23.58 1.35 -15.01
CA GLY A 31 22.56 2.07 -15.79
C GLY A 31 21.49 2.69 -14.91
N GLY A 32 20.87 3.77 -15.39
CA GLY A 32 19.93 4.60 -14.62
C GLY A 32 18.97 5.43 -15.47
N ASN A 33 18.68 5.00 -16.71
CA ASN A 33 17.78 5.70 -17.62
C ASN A 33 16.31 5.34 -17.33
N ILE A 34 15.88 5.57 -16.10
CA ILE A 34 14.54 5.20 -15.66
C ILE A 34 13.50 6.25 -16.06
N ASP A 35 12.38 5.80 -16.60
CA ASP A 35 11.20 6.63 -16.82
C ASP A 35 10.60 7.10 -15.47
N VAL A 36 10.13 8.35 -15.40
CA VAL A 36 9.64 8.95 -14.14
C VAL A 36 8.37 8.24 -13.63
N ASN A 37 7.49 7.78 -14.52
CA ASN A 37 6.29 7.04 -14.13
C ASN A 37 6.66 5.66 -13.60
N TYR A 38 7.66 5.02 -14.22
CA TYR A 38 8.18 3.74 -13.72
C TYR A 38 8.85 3.87 -12.35
N LEU A 39 9.59 4.97 -12.13
CA LEU A 39 10.15 5.30 -10.82
C LEU A 39 9.05 5.47 -9.76
N ALA A 40 7.98 6.19 -10.07
CA ALA A 40 6.84 6.37 -9.16
C ALA A 40 6.21 5.02 -8.76
N GLN A 41 5.98 4.13 -9.73
CA GLN A 41 5.47 2.77 -9.46
C GLN A 41 6.39 1.96 -8.54
N ILE A 42 7.72 2.06 -8.72
CA ILE A 42 8.68 1.37 -7.85
C ILE A 42 8.64 1.92 -6.43
N ILE A 43 8.52 3.25 -6.28
CA ILE A 43 8.38 3.89 -4.97
C ILE A 43 7.13 3.34 -4.26
N ASP A 44 6.01 3.32 -4.96
CA ASP A 44 4.73 2.81 -4.43
C ASP A 44 4.81 1.34 -4.02
N LEU A 45 5.41 0.48 -4.86
CA LEU A 45 5.66 -0.91 -4.51
C LEU A 45 6.55 -1.03 -3.26
N GLY A 46 7.55 -0.16 -3.11
CA GLY A 46 8.40 -0.08 -1.92
C GLY A 46 7.61 0.31 -0.66
N LEU A 47 6.72 1.30 -0.77
CA LEU A 47 5.85 1.74 0.33
C LEU A 47 4.86 0.63 0.72
N ILE A 48 4.25 -0.06 -0.25
CA ILE A 48 3.34 -1.18 0.00
C ILE A 48 4.08 -2.33 0.70
N LYS A 49 5.25 -2.73 0.19
CA LYS A 49 6.06 -3.82 0.76
C LYS A 49 6.55 -3.53 2.17
N THR A 50 6.83 -2.27 2.49
CA THR A 50 7.27 -1.85 3.84
C THR A 50 6.10 -1.56 4.78
N GLY A 51 4.86 -1.74 4.29
CA GLY A 51 3.63 -1.48 5.03
C GLY A 51 3.31 0.01 5.19
N ARG A 52 4.10 0.90 4.58
CA ARG A 52 3.94 2.36 4.66
C ARG A 52 2.84 2.93 3.79
N ARG A 53 2.33 2.13 2.85
CA ARG A 53 1.10 2.41 2.10
C ARG A 53 0.23 1.16 2.13
N CYS A 54 -1.07 1.33 2.34
CA CYS A 54 -2.01 0.22 2.31
C CYS A 54 -3.37 0.64 1.80
N THR A 55 -4.04 -0.31 1.18
CA THR A 55 -5.42 -0.19 0.73
C THR A 55 -6.26 -1.18 1.53
N ILE A 56 -7.31 -0.68 2.16
CA ILE A 56 -8.30 -1.50 2.85
C ILE A 56 -9.66 -1.33 2.18
N SER A 57 -10.43 -2.41 2.14
CA SER A 57 -11.83 -2.37 1.76
C SER A 57 -12.68 -2.96 2.87
N PHE A 58 -13.86 -2.38 3.09
CA PHE A 58 -14.81 -2.90 4.05
C PHE A 58 -16.23 -2.57 3.63
N ARG A 59 -17.18 -3.39 4.07
CA ARG A 59 -18.60 -3.17 3.82
C ARG A 59 -19.20 -2.40 4.98
N LEU A 60 -19.79 -1.24 4.69
CA LEU A 60 -20.57 -0.49 5.66
C LEU A 60 -22.06 -0.72 5.44
N THR A 61 -22.83 -0.67 6.54
CA THR A 61 -24.27 -0.41 6.40
C THR A 61 -24.43 1.04 5.97
N ASP A 62 -25.28 1.28 4.96
CA ASP A 62 -25.56 2.60 4.39
C ASP A 62 -26.43 3.42 5.35
N LYS A 63 -25.82 3.84 6.46
CA LYS A 63 -26.38 4.73 7.48
C LYS A 63 -25.43 5.93 7.67
N PRO A 64 -25.98 7.15 7.81
CA PRO A 64 -25.18 8.33 8.13
C PRO A 64 -24.30 8.09 9.37
N GLY A 65 -23.04 8.53 9.29
CA GLY A 65 -22.08 8.47 10.40
C GLY A 65 -21.18 7.23 10.43
N ASN A 66 -21.53 6.13 9.74
CA ASN A 66 -20.68 4.92 9.76
C ASN A 66 -19.31 5.16 9.13
N LEU A 67 -19.26 5.82 7.96
CA LEU A 67 -17.99 6.19 7.34
C LEU A 67 -17.20 7.14 8.24
N LYS A 68 -17.87 8.13 8.85
CA LYS A 68 -17.23 9.08 9.77
C LYS A 68 -16.49 8.35 10.90
N ARG A 69 -17.13 7.36 11.54
CA ARG A 69 -16.52 6.57 12.61
C ARG A 69 -15.24 5.87 12.18
N VAL A 70 -15.22 5.31 10.96
CA VAL A 70 -14.01 4.68 10.41
C VAL A 70 -12.92 5.71 10.15
N ILE A 71 -13.26 6.84 9.52
CA ILE A 71 -12.31 7.92 9.24
C ILE A 71 -11.71 8.49 10.53
N ASP A 72 -12.53 8.71 11.55
CA ASP A 72 -12.09 9.17 12.87
C ASP A 72 -11.12 8.14 13.48
N THR A 73 -11.50 6.85 13.47
CA THR A 73 -10.68 5.77 14.03
C THR A 73 -9.29 5.67 13.40
N LEU A 74 -9.23 5.80 12.07
CA LEU A 74 -7.97 5.79 11.31
C LEU A 74 -7.13 7.04 11.58
N SER A 75 -7.75 8.21 11.55
CA SER A 75 -7.09 9.50 11.74
C SER A 75 -6.52 9.64 13.16
N GLU A 76 -7.29 9.29 14.19
CA GLU A 76 -6.87 9.31 15.59
C GLU A 76 -5.71 8.35 15.89
N SER A 77 -5.61 7.29 15.09
CA SER A 77 -4.52 6.32 15.21
C SER A 77 -3.25 6.77 14.47
N GLY A 78 -3.29 7.91 13.76
CA GLY A 78 -2.14 8.49 13.08
C GLY A 78 -1.93 8.01 11.63
N ALA A 79 -2.96 7.44 10.99
CA ALA A 79 -2.93 7.13 9.56
C ALA A 79 -3.18 8.41 8.73
N ASN A 80 -2.45 8.58 7.63
CA ASN A 80 -2.72 9.65 6.67
C ASN A 80 -3.60 9.08 5.55
N ILE A 81 -4.82 9.59 5.41
CA ILE A 81 -5.79 9.09 4.42
C ILE A 81 -5.57 9.82 3.09
N ILE A 82 -5.31 9.05 2.03
CA ILE A 82 -5.02 9.56 0.69
C ILE A 82 -6.29 9.62 -0.15
N THR A 83 -7.02 8.50 -0.20
CA THR A 83 -8.22 8.35 -1.02
C THR A 83 -9.29 7.59 -0.26
N VAL A 84 -10.54 8.02 -0.42
CA VAL A 84 -11.73 7.32 0.06
C VAL A 84 -12.67 7.17 -1.11
N GLU A 85 -12.84 5.94 -1.58
CA GLU A 85 -13.80 5.58 -2.61
C GLU A 85 -15.01 4.92 -1.97
N HIS A 86 -16.20 5.38 -2.35
CA HIS A 86 -17.45 4.87 -1.83
C HIS A 86 -18.32 4.42 -3.00
N ASP A 87 -18.44 3.11 -3.17
CA ASP A 87 -19.26 2.51 -4.22
C ASP A 87 -20.60 2.03 -3.64
N ARG A 88 -21.68 2.63 -4.16
CA ARG A 88 -23.08 2.32 -3.83
C ARG A 88 -23.78 1.53 -4.95
N LEU A 89 -23.09 1.27 -6.06
CA LEU A 89 -23.63 0.73 -7.32
C LEU A 89 -23.28 -0.74 -7.56
N SER A 90 -22.38 -1.34 -6.76
CA SER A 90 -22.23 -2.80 -6.76
C SER A 90 -23.59 -3.47 -6.47
N ASN A 91 -23.93 -4.53 -7.22
CA ASN A 91 -25.25 -5.18 -7.35
C ASN A 91 -25.92 -5.71 -6.04
N GLU A 92 -25.52 -5.25 -4.85
CA GLU A 92 -26.15 -5.50 -3.55
C GLU A 92 -27.12 -4.39 -3.10
N VAL A 93 -27.74 -3.66 -4.04
CA VAL A 93 -28.82 -2.67 -3.75
C VAL A 93 -29.92 -3.24 -2.84
N LEU A 94 -30.09 -4.57 -2.82
CA LEU A 94 -31.05 -5.27 -1.97
C LEU A 94 -30.70 -5.30 -0.46
N LYS A 95 -29.51 -4.86 -0.01
CA LYS A 95 -29.07 -5.01 1.38
C LYS A 95 -28.71 -3.72 2.14
N HIS A 96 -28.87 -2.52 1.56
CA HIS A 96 -28.41 -1.26 2.18
C HIS A 96 -26.95 -1.32 2.65
N ARG A 97 -26.08 -1.98 1.89
CA ARG A 97 -24.64 -2.04 2.17
C ARG A 97 -23.90 -1.32 1.07
N CYS A 98 -22.86 -0.59 1.45
CA CYS A 98 -21.96 0.07 0.52
C CYS A 98 -20.54 -0.44 0.72
N SER A 99 -19.77 -0.46 -0.36
CA SER A 99 -18.35 -0.79 -0.32
C SER A 99 -17.55 0.48 -0.17
N VAL A 100 -16.65 0.52 0.79
CA VAL A 100 -15.70 1.62 0.95
C VAL A 100 -14.30 1.07 0.77
N THR A 101 -13.51 1.73 -0.07
CA THR A 101 -12.09 1.48 -0.23
C THR A 101 -11.33 2.71 0.27
N ILE A 102 -10.38 2.49 1.17
CA ILE A 102 -9.52 3.56 1.70
C ILE A 102 -8.08 3.23 1.35
N VAL A 103 -7.42 4.19 0.72
CA VAL A 103 -5.97 4.21 0.55
C VAL A 103 -5.38 5.12 1.61
N MET A 104 -4.42 4.61 2.37
CA MET A 104 -3.78 5.36 3.45
C MET A 104 -2.29 5.07 3.55
N GLU A 105 -1.57 6.01 4.12
CA GLU A 105 -0.18 5.87 4.50
C GLU A 105 -0.06 5.59 6.00
N THR A 106 0.90 4.73 6.33
CA THR A 106 1.19 4.32 7.70
C THR A 106 2.69 4.43 7.97
N LEU A 107 3.09 4.42 9.25
CA LEU A 107 4.49 4.49 9.64
C LEU A 107 5.31 3.26 9.20
N ASN A 108 4.70 2.07 9.29
CA ASN A 108 5.32 0.77 9.02
C ASN A 108 4.29 -0.36 9.08
N GLN A 109 4.73 -1.58 8.81
CA GLN A 109 3.94 -2.80 8.90
C GLN A 109 3.19 -2.98 10.24
N ALA A 110 3.84 -2.73 11.39
CA ALA A 110 3.20 -2.92 12.70
C ALA A 110 2.08 -1.90 12.94
N HIS A 111 2.28 -0.65 12.51
CA HIS A 111 1.23 0.37 12.58
C HIS A 111 0.03 0.01 11.69
N LYS A 112 0.28 -0.44 10.45
CA LYS A 112 -0.77 -0.96 9.57
C LYS A 112 -1.57 -2.08 10.21
N GLU A 113 -0.90 -3.05 10.82
CA GLU A 113 -1.56 -4.18 11.49
C GLU A 113 -2.41 -3.71 12.67
N SER A 114 -1.89 -2.80 13.50
CA SER A 114 -2.63 -2.22 14.62
C SER A 114 -3.91 -1.50 14.17
N LEU A 115 -3.86 -0.75 13.06
CA LEU A 115 -5.03 -0.05 12.49
C LEU A 115 -6.10 -1.04 12.06
N VAL A 116 -5.72 -2.09 11.33
CA VAL A 116 -6.63 -3.13 10.84
C VAL A 116 -7.26 -3.88 12.01
N GLN A 117 -6.48 -4.23 13.04
CA GLN A 117 -7.00 -4.89 14.23
C GLN A 117 -7.99 -4.01 15.00
N LYS A 118 -7.75 -2.69 15.09
CA LYS A 118 -8.68 -1.76 15.72
C LYS A 118 -10.03 -1.74 15.01
N LEU A 119 -10.03 -1.66 13.67
CA LEU A 119 -11.26 -1.72 12.88
C LEU A 119 -12.00 -3.06 13.03
N ILE A 120 -11.27 -4.18 13.08
CA ILE A 120 -11.88 -5.50 13.31
C ILE A 120 -12.52 -5.56 14.71
N ALA A 121 -11.84 -5.01 15.73
CA ALA A 121 -12.36 -4.95 17.09
C ALA A 121 -13.63 -4.07 17.21
N ASP A 122 -13.73 -3.02 16.38
CA ASP A 122 -14.92 -2.17 16.26
C ASP A 122 -16.07 -2.83 15.47
N GLY A 123 -15.87 -4.06 14.99
CA GLY A 123 -16.89 -4.87 14.32
C GLY A 123 -16.95 -4.70 12.80
N TYR A 124 -15.92 -4.12 12.18
CA TYR A 124 -15.84 -3.99 10.72
C TYR A 124 -15.20 -5.24 10.08
N GLU A 125 -15.82 -5.74 9.01
CA GLU A 125 -15.22 -6.76 8.14
C GLU A 125 -14.22 -6.09 7.19
N VAL A 126 -12.94 -6.11 7.54
CA VAL A 126 -11.86 -5.44 6.79
C VAL A 126 -11.09 -6.44 5.93
N GLU A 127 -10.96 -6.11 4.65
CA GLU A 127 -10.08 -6.77 3.69
C GLU A 127 -8.88 -5.87 3.40
N VAL A 128 -7.66 -6.37 3.62
CA VAL A 128 -6.44 -5.68 3.19
C VAL A 128 -6.11 -6.11 1.78
N ARG A 129 -6.15 -5.16 0.83
CA ARG A 129 -5.86 -5.45 -0.58
C ARG A 129 -4.37 -5.63 -0.78
N LYS A 130 -3.98 -6.75 -1.40
CA LYS A 130 -2.57 -7.09 -1.66
C LYS A 130 -2.11 -6.48 -2.96
N GLY A 131 -1.10 -5.61 -2.90
CA GLY A 131 -0.33 -5.20 -4.08
C GLY A 131 -1.07 -4.30 -5.07
N GLU A 132 -2.16 -3.64 -4.68
CA GLU A 132 -2.77 -2.62 -5.52
C GLU A 132 -1.90 -1.36 -5.54
N LEU A 133 -1.40 -1.05 -6.73
CA LEU A 133 -0.92 0.28 -7.08
C LEU A 133 -2.13 1.20 -7.18
N ILE A 134 -2.02 2.41 -6.64
CA ILE A 134 -3.09 3.40 -6.77
C ILE A 134 -3.17 3.79 -8.26
N ALA A 135 -4.34 3.64 -8.87
CA ALA A 135 -4.58 4.12 -10.23
C ALA A 135 -4.87 5.63 -10.25
N THR A 136 -4.17 6.44 -9.46
CA THR A 136 -4.42 7.89 -9.38
C THR A 136 -3.58 8.73 -10.34
N ASP A 137 -2.55 8.15 -10.98
CA ASP A 137 -1.54 8.93 -11.71
C ASP A 137 -1.42 8.56 -13.20
N LEU A 138 -2.39 7.83 -13.77
CA LEU A 138 -2.35 7.36 -15.17
C LEU A 138 -3.45 7.94 -16.08
N ASP A 139 -4.34 8.76 -15.53
CA ASP A 139 -5.37 9.46 -16.30
C ASP A 139 -5.04 10.97 -16.38
N GLU A 140 -3.93 11.32 -17.06
CA GLU A 140 -3.71 12.64 -17.69
C GLU A 140 -2.63 12.57 -18.78
#